data_AF-A0A0N8K8Y6-F1
#
_entry.id   AF-A0A0N8K8Y6-F1
#
_cell.length_a   1.000
_cell.length_b   1.000
_cell.length_c   1.000
_cell.angle_alpha   90.00
_cell.angle_beta   90.00
_cell.angle_gamma   90.00
#
_symmetry.space_group_name_H-M   'P 1'
#
loop_
_entity.id
_entity.type
_entity.pdbx_description
1 polymer ?
#
loop_
_entity_poly.entity_id
_entity_poly.type
_entity_poly.pdbx_seq_one_letter_code
_entity_poly.pdbx_strand_id
1 'polypeptide(L)'
;MQIPSSLAISGYDRARDAAQPGPTPARAEAAFGQAVGGVVSGLHANEQAATASMVSGADPHALVQALADTELAVQTAVSVRDRVVEAYLEILRMPV
;
A
#
# COMPACT_ATOMS: atom_id res chain seq x y z
N MET A 1 -0.17 -47.73 10.33
CA MET A 1 0.29 -46.58 11.15
C MET A 1 -0.92 -45.69 11.36
N GLN A 2 -1.58 -45.76 12.54
CA GLN A 2 -2.81 -45.00 12.81
C GLN A 2 -2.41 -43.64 13.38
N ILE A 3 -2.82 -42.55 12.73
CA ILE A 3 -2.59 -41.20 13.26
C ILE A 3 -3.56 -41.04 14.45
N PRO A 4 -3.07 -40.77 15.67
CA PRO A 4 -3.94 -40.63 16.83
C PRO A 4 -4.85 -39.40 16.63
N SER A 5 -6.16 -39.60 16.80
CA SER A 5 -7.21 -38.59 16.61
C SER A 5 -6.99 -37.34 17.47
N SER A 6 -6.37 -37.48 18.63
CA SER A 6 -5.98 -36.35 19.49
C SER A 6 -4.95 -35.41 18.83
N LEU A 7 -4.05 -35.95 18.01
CA LEU A 7 -3.06 -35.16 17.27
C LEU A 7 -3.74 -34.39 16.14
N ALA A 8 -4.74 -34.99 15.49
CA ALA A 8 -5.54 -34.35 14.45
C ALA A 8 -6.39 -33.21 15.01
N ILE A 9 -7.05 -33.40 16.16
CA ILE A 9 -7.84 -32.35 16.83
C ILE A 9 -6.94 -31.20 17.25
N SER A 10 -5.80 -31.48 17.89
CA SER A 10 -4.85 -30.45 18.32
C SER A 10 -4.21 -29.70 17.13
N GLY A 11 -4.04 -30.38 16.00
CA GLY A 11 -3.57 -29.76 14.76
C GLY A 11 -4.62 -28.83 14.14
N TYR A 12 -5.89 -29.26 14.16
CA TYR A 12 -7.02 -28.48 13.67
C TYR A 12 -7.24 -27.21 14.51
N ASP A 13 -7.19 -27.31 15.84
CA ASP A 13 -7.36 -26.14 16.71
C ASP A 13 -6.24 -25.11 16.52
N ARG A 14 -4.97 -25.56 16.39
CA ARG A 14 -3.87 -24.64 16.08
C ARG A 14 -3.98 -24.01 14.69
N ALA A 15 -4.39 -24.79 13.69
CA ALA A 15 -4.59 -24.27 12.34
C ALA A 15 -5.74 -23.26 12.32
N ARG A 16 -6.80 -23.49 13.11
CA ARG A 16 -7.92 -22.57 13.27
C ARG A 16 -7.50 -21.27 13.96
N ASP A 17 -6.71 -21.33 15.02
CA ASP A 17 -6.19 -20.12 15.68
C ASP A 17 -5.22 -19.34 14.77
N ALA A 18 -4.40 -20.02 13.97
CA ALA A 18 -3.51 -19.37 13.00
C ALA A 18 -4.26 -18.77 11.79
N ALA A 19 -5.44 -19.30 11.48
CA ALA A 19 -6.31 -18.82 10.40
C ALA A 19 -7.39 -17.83 10.88
N GLN A 20 -7.45 -17.54 12.18
CA GLN A 20 -8.29 -16.46 12.67
C GLN A 20 -7.76 -15.14 12.11
N PRO A 21 -8.62 -14.29 11.52
CA PRO A 21 -8.24 -12.93 11.17
C PRO A 21 -7.78 -12.23 12.45
N GLY A 22 -6.47 -12.10 12.62
CA GLY A 22 -5.91 -11.33 13.72
C GLY A 22 -6.41 -9.89 13.62
N PRO A 23 -6.57 -9.18 14.75
CA PRO A 23 -6.96 -7.78 14.73
C PRO A 23 -6.02 -7.05 13.76
N THR A 24 -6.60 -6.31 12.81
CA THR A 24 -5.86 -5.40 11.94
C THR A 24 -4.89 -4.65 12.84
N PRO A 25 -3.57 -4.82 12.70
CA PRO A 25 -2.66 -4.23 13.66
C PRO A 25 -2.83 -2.72 13.49
N ALA A 26 -3.36 -2.04 14.50
CA ALA A 26 -3.48 -0.57 14.54
C ALA A 26 -2.14 0.12 14.22
N ARG A 27 -1.03 -0.61 14.39
CA ARG A 27 0.33 -0.24 13.98
C ARG A 27 0.51 -0.12 12.46
N ALA A 28 -0.14 -0.94 11.65
CA ALA A 28 -0.11 -0.85 10.19
C ALA A 28 -0.91 0.35 9.68
N GLU A 29 -2.08 0.63 10.26
CA GLU A 29 -2.87 1.84 9.94
C GLU A 29 -2.14 3.12 10.38
N ALA A 30 -1.50 3.11 11.55
CA ALA A 30 -0.67 4.22 12.00
C ALA A 30 0.57 4.43 11.12
N ALA A 31 1.25 3.35 10.71
CA ALA A 31 2.39 3.42 9.80
C ALA A 31 1.97 3.91 8.39
N PHE A 32 0.81 3.47 7.90
CA PHE A 32 0.24 3.96 6.65
C PHE A 32 -0.13 5.43 6.75
N GLY A 33 -0.77 5.87 7.84
CA GLY A 33 -1.07 7.28 8.09
C GLY A 33 0.18 8.17 8.14
N GLN A 34 1.26 7.68 8.77
CA GLN A 34 2.55 8.36 8.76
C GLN A 34 3.18 8.42 7.37
N ALA A 35 3.09 7.33 6.58
CA ALA A 35 3.57 7.31 5.21
C ALA A 35 2.80 8.30 4.32
N VAL A 36 1.47 8.33 4.42
CA VAL A 36 0.62 9.31 3.71
C VAL A 36 0.96 10.74 4.14
N GLY A 37 1.14 11.00 5.44
CA GLY A 37 1.56 12.30 5.94
C GLY A 37 2.93 12.74 5.40
N GLY A 38 3.87 11.81 5.25
CA GLY A 38 5.17 12.05 4.62
C GLY A 38 5.06 12.40 3.13
N VAL A 39 4.18 11.71 2.39
CA VAL A 39 3.91 12.01 0.97
C VAL A 39 3.30 13.41 0.80
N VAL A 40 2.31 13.78 1.61
CA VAL A 40 1.69 15.12 1.56
C VAL A 40 2.72 16.21 1.88
N SER A 41 3.57 15.98 2.88
CA SER A 41 4.66 16.91 3.22
C SER A 41 5.67 17.05 2.07
N GLY A 42 5.99 15.94 1.39
CA GLY A 42 6.82 15.93 0.19
C GLY A 42 6.18 16.69 -0.98
N LEU A 43 4.87 16.55 -1.21
CA LEU A 43 4.14 17.28 -2.25
C LEU A 43 4.24 18.80 -2.04
N HIS A 44 4.03 19.29 -0.82
CA HIS A 44 4.15 20.72 -0.52
C HIS A 44 5.57 21.28 -0.69
N ALA A 45 6.59 20.48 -0.38
CA ALA A 45 7.98 20.86 -0.64
C ALA A 45 8.27 20.95 -2.14
N ASN A 46 7.74 20.00 -2.92
CA ASN A 46 7.85 19.99 -4.38
C ASN A 46 7.09 21.14 -5.03
N GLU A 47 5.90 21.51 -4.54
CA GLU A 47 5.14 22.67 -5.02
C GLU A 47 5.91 23.99 -4.84
N GLN A 48 6.59 24.16 -3.70
CA GLN A 48 7.44 25.33 -3.46
C GLN A 48 8.64 25.36 -4.40
N ALA A 49 9.30 24.23 -4.61
CA ALA A 49 10.42 24.12 -5.55
C ALA A 49 9.97 24.35 -7.01
N ALA A 50 8.82 23.82 -7.41
CA ALA A 50 8.22 24.04 -8.71
C ALA A 50 7.81 25.50 -8.93
N THR A 51 7.23 26.14 -7.91
CA THR A 51 6.89 27.57 -7.95
C THR A 51 8.14 28.43 -8.08
N ALA A 52 9.20 28.13 -7.31
CA ALA A 52 10.48 28.81 -7.43
C ALA A 52 11.12 28.63 -8.82
N SER A 53 10.99 27.43 -9.40
CA SER A 53 11.46 27.12 -10.76
C SER A 53 10.66 27.86 -11.84
N MET A 54 9.33 27.90 -11.74
CA MET A 54 8.45 28.62 -12.68
C MET A 54 8.68 30.14 -12.69
N VAL A 55 9.02 30.72 -11.53
CA VAL A 55 9.31 32.17 -11.41
C VAL A 55 10.67 32.53 -12.05
N SER A 56 11.62 31.58 -12.14
CA SER A 56 12.98 31.84 -12.62
C SER A 56 13.26 31.39 -14.07
N GLY A 57 12.34 30.66 -14.72
CA GLY A 57 12.49 30.23 -16.12
C GLY A 57 13.59 29.18 -16.36
N ALA A 58 13.66 28.13 -15.53
CA ALA A 58 14.80 27.23 -15.48
C ALA A 58 14.67 25.94 -16.33
N ASP A 59 15.68 25.77 -17.20
CA ASP A 59 16.37 24.54 -17.62
C ASP A 59 15.53 23.31 -18.05
N PRO A 60 15.57 22.88 -19.34
CA PRO A 60 14.97 21.63 -19.83
C PRO A 60 15.30 20.39 -18.99
N HIS A 61 16.44 20.38 -18.29
CA HIS A 61 16.83 19.26 -17.45
C HIS A 61 15.96 19.14 -16.19
N ALA A 62 15.50 20.26 -15.62
CA ALA A 62 14.59 20.28 -14.48
C ALA A 62 13.20 19.73 -14.83
N LEU A 63 12.74 19.96 -16.06
CA LEU A 63 11.49 19.38 -16.57
C LEU A 63 11.59 17.86 -16.68
N VAL A 64 12.70 17.33 -17.20
CA VAL A 64 12.91 15.88 -17.31
C VAL A 64 12.98 15.22 -15.94
N GLN A 65 13.60 15.88 -14.96
CA GLN A 65 13.64 15.37 -13.58
C GLN A 65 12.25 15.37 -12.94
N ALA A 66 11.46 16.44 -13.10
CA ALA A 66 10.08 16.49 -12.61
C ALA A 66 9.17 15.44 -13.29
N LEU A 67 9.40 15.15 -14.58
CA LEU A 67 8.68 14.10 -15.31
C LEU A 67 9.05 12.71 -14.79
N ALA A 68 10.32 12.45 -14.47
CA ALA A 68 10.76 11.19 -13.86
C ALA A 68 10.11 10.95 -12.48
N ASP A 69 10.00 11.99 -11.66
CA ASP A 69 9.31 11.90 -10.36
C ASP A 69 7.79 11.65 -10.53
N THR A 70 7.20 12.23 -11.58
CA THR A 70 5.77 12.03 -11.90
C THR A 70 5.49 10.62 -12.43
N GLU A 71 6.41 10.01 -13.18
CA GLU A 71 6.30 8.64 -13.66
C GLU A 71 6.18 7.64 -12.49
N LEU A 72 7.03 7.80 -11.48
CA LEU A 72 6.99 6.99 -10.26
C LEU A 72 5.65 7.13 -9.50
N ALA A 73 5.13 8.36 -9.42
CA ALA A 73 3.84 8.64 -8.81
C ALA A 73 2.69 7.96 -9.57
N VAL A 74 2.69 8.01 -10.91
CA VAL A 74 1.67 7.36 -11.75
C VAL A 74 1.74 5.84 -11.61
N GLN A 75 2.93 5.24 -11.63
CA GLN A 75 3.09 3.79 -11.49
C GLN A 75 2.56 3.30 -10.12
N THR A 76 2.79 4.10 -9.07
CA THR A 76 2.26 3.82 -7.73
C THR A 76 0.73 3.94 -7.71
N ALA A 77 0.17 4.99 -8.33
CA ALA A 77 -1.28 5.18 -8.40
C ALA A 77 -1.97 4.03 -9.13
N VAL A 78 -1.40 3.54 -10.24
CA VAL A 78 -1.90 2.36 -10.97
C VAL A 78 -1.80 1.11 -10.11
N SER A 79 -0.68 0.88 -9.41
CA SER A 79 -0.53 -0.26 -8.50
C SER A 79 -1.57 -0.27 -7.38
N VAL A 80 -1.86 0.89 -6.79
CA VAL A 80 -2.92 1.03 -5.79
C VAL A 80 -4.29 0.74 -6.40
N ARG A 81 -4.58 1.28 -7.59
CA ARG A 81 -5.83 1.01 -8.31
C ARG A 81 -6.03 -0.49 -8.54
N ASP A 82 -5.01 -1.19 -8.99
CA ASP A 82 -5.09 -2.61 -9.30
C ASP A 82 -5.31 -3.46 -8.04
N ARG A 83 -4.68 -3.10 -6.92
CA ARG A 83 -4.92 -3.76 -5.62
C ARG A 83 -6.32 -3.56 -5.08
N VAL A 84 -6.89 -2.36 -5.28
CA VAL A 84 -8.28 -2.09 -4.89
C VAL A 84 -9.25 -2.91 -5.75
N VAL A 85 -9.00 -3.04 -7.06
CA VAL A 85 -9.82 -3.87 -7.94
C VAL A 85 -9.73 -5.35 -7.56
N GLU A 86 -8.53 -5.84 -7.26
CA GLU A 86 -8.32 -7.23 -6.82
C GLU A 86 -9.10 -7.53 -5.53
N ALA A 87 -8.97 -6.68 -4.51
CA ALA A 87 -9.69 -6.80 -3.25
C ALA A 87 -11.22 -6.74 -3.44
N TYR A 88 -11.70 -5.87 -4.32
CA TYR A 88 -13.12 -5.77 -4.64
C TYR A 88 -13.64 -7.05 -5.30
N LEU A 89 -12.88 -7.61 -6.25
CA LEU A 89 -13.24 -8.86 -6.92
C LEU A 89 -13.14 -10.05 -5.95
N GLU A 90 -12.20 -10.05 -5.00
CA GLU A 90 -12.10 -11.09 -3.97
C GLU A 90 -13.34 -11.12 -3.07
N ILE A 91 -13.84 -9.96 -2.64
CA ILE A 91 -15.09 -9.85 -1.87
C ILE A 91 -16.27 -10.41 -2.66
N LEU A 92 -16.37 -10.07 -3.94
CA LEU A 92 -17.44 -10.57 -4.83
C LEU A 92 -17.35 -12.08 -5.13
N ARG A 93 -16.16 -12.67 -4.99
CA ARG A 93 -15.92 -14.09 -5.25
C ARG A 93 -16.19 -14.97 -4.03
N MET A 94 -16.37 -14.39 -2.84
CA MET A 94 -16.89 -15.14 -1.71
C MET A 94 -18.38 -15.45 -1.96
N PRO A 95 -18.77 -16.72 -2.10
CA PRO A 95 -20.18 -17.06 -2.10
C PRO A 95 -20.77 -16.73 -0.72
N VAL A 96 -21.91 -16.05 -0.71
CA VAL A 96 -22.75 -15.84 0.48
C VAL A 96 -23.28 -17.15 1.05
#